data_AF-A0A087TKJ1-F1
#
_entry.id   AF-A0A087TKJ1-F1
#
_cell.length_a   1.000
_cell.length_b   1.000
_cell.length_c   1.000
_cell.angle_alpha   90.00
_cell.angle_beta   90.00
_cell.angle_gamma   90.00
#
_symmetry.space_group_name_H-M   'P 1'
#
loop_
_entity.id
_entity.type
_entity.pdbx_description
1 polymer ?
#
loop_
_entity_poly.entity_id
_entity_poly.type
_entity_poly.pdbx_seq_one_letter_code
_entity_poly.pdbx_strand_id
1 'polypeptide(L)'
;MQSKLAGLKEIVIKYNLKNFPINGDQEPVDGLVNHIFKENRSSVLEDAKKAIAVYNESLEGDVYFRYLTFAVNQNEINEKLGVLSTIPIKEAVECAHRLLKYTTLSLEDSLLDVKNEYDRNYVKSMLNAGIHLLEYLEVMDSPVDKTLLYSYKCLIKLQDEFGIYATLKEISSEEYCNELIESAVCAFLDKQHGFKR
;
A
#
# COMPACT_ATOMS: atom_id res chain seq x y z
N MET A 1 15.06 21.65 21.57
CA MET A 1 14.95 20.32 22.21
C MET A 1 13.87 20.28 23.28
N GLN A 2 13.87 21.20 24.26
CA GLN A 2 12.82 21.26 25.30
C GLN A 2 11.39 21.50 24.75
N SER A 3 11.22 22.35 23.73
CA SER A 3 9.93 22.59 23.08
C SER A 3 9.38 21.35 22.36
N LYS A 4 10.26 20.50 21.81
CA LYS A 4 9.88 19.28 21.09
C LYS A 4 9.38 18.19 22.02
N LEU A 5 10.07 17.99 23.14
CA LEU A 5 9.65 17.04 24.18
C LEU A 5 8.33 17.47 24.84
N ALA A 6 8.08 18.78 24.94
CA ALA A 6 6.78 19.30 25.37
C ALA A 6 5.66 18.92 24.37
N GLY A 7 5.88 19.11 23.07
CA GLY A 7 4.94 18.67 22.02
C GLY A 7 4.70 17.15 22.05
N LEU A 8 5.76 16.35 22.24
CA LEU A 8 5.63 14.89 22.41
C LEU A 8 4.75 14.54 23.62
N LYS A 9 4.96 15.22 24.74
CA LYS A 9 4.15 15.01 25.96
C LYS A 9 2.68 15.34 25.74
N GLU A 10 2.37 16.41 25.01
CA GLU A 10 0.99 16.76 24.64
C GLU A 10 0.33 15.65 23.81
N ILE A 11 1.06 15.09 22.84
CA ILE A 11 0.58 13.96 22.03
C ILE A 11 0.35 12.74 22.91
N VAL A 12 1.33 12.35 23.73
CA VAL A 12 1.21 11.20 24.63
C VAL A 12 -0.02 11.32 25.54
N ILE A 13 -0.30 12.51 26.07
CA ILE A 13 -1.50 12.79 26.87
C ILE A 13 -2.76 12.68 26.01
N LYS A 14 -2.77 13.30 24.82
CA LYS A 14 -3.91 13.30 23.87
C LYS A 14 -4.32 11.90 23.43
N TYR A 15 -3.36 10.97 23.35
CA TYR A 15 -3.58 9.57 22.99
C TYR A 15 -3.63 8.65 24.23
N ASN A 16 -3.64 9.20 25.44
CA ASN A 16 -3.77 8.47 26.71
C ASN A 16 -2.70 7.38 26.97
N LEU A 17 -1.45 7.62 26.54
CA LEU A 17 -0.35 6.66 26.63
C LEU A 17 0.51 6.89 27.88
N LYS A 18 -0.03 6.58 29.06
CA LYS A 18 0.55 6.91 30.37
C LYS A 18 2.00 6.45 30.62
N ASN A 19 2.43 5.36 29.97
CA ASN A 19 3.75 4.76 30.17
C ASN A 19 4.69 4.95 28.97
N PHE A 20 4.37 5.85 28.05
CA PHE A 20 5.21 6.08 26.88
C PHE A 20 6.52 6.80 27.25
N PRO A 21 7.69 6.33 26.79
CA PRO A 21 8.96 6.98 27.09
C PRO A 21 9.08 8.31 26.34
N ILE A 22 9.20 9.42 27.09
CA ILE A 22 9.37 10.77 26.53
C ILE A 22 10.88 11.09 26.44
N ASN A 23 11.64 10.23 25.77
CA ASN A 23 13.07 10.43 25.54
C ASN A 23 13.40 10.83 24.10
N GLY A 24 12.42 10.73 23.18
CA GLY A 24 12.60 11.09 21.78
C GLY A 24 13.36 10.03 20.98
N ASP A 25 13.48 8.81 21.49
CA ASP A 25 14.10 7.71 20.76
C ASP A 25 13.22 7.33 19.56
N GLN A 26 13.86 7.02 18.44
CA GLN A 26 13.17 6.77 17.17
C GLN A 26 12.17 5.61 17.27
N GLU A 27 12.57 4.45 17.80
CA GLU A 27 11.74 3.25 17.81
C GLU A 27 10.45 3.43 18.63
N PRO A 28 10.47 3.94 19.87
CA PRO A 28 9.24 4.28 20.59
C PRO A 28 8.36 5.27 19.81
N VAL A 29 8.97 6.32 19.24
CA VAL A 29 8.21 7.35 18.48
C VAL A 29 7.56 6.75 17.24
N ASP A 30 8.24 5.86 16.51
CA ASP A 30 7.67 5.16 15.37
C ASP A 30 6.47 4.28 15.80
N GLY A 31 6.56 3.64 16.97
CA GLY A 31 5.43 2.94 17.59
C GLY A 31 4.25 3.86 17.93
N LEU A 32 4.53 5.06 18.46
CA LEU A 32 3.53 6.10 18.72
C LEU A 32 2.86 6.57 17.43
N VAL A 33 3.63 6.83 16.38
CA VAL A 33 3.11 7.27 15.07
C VAL A 33 2.16 6.24 14.48
N ASN A 34 2.51 4.96 14.54
CA ASN A 34 1.62 3.88 14.11
C ASN A 34 0.33 3.82 14.96
N HIS A 35 0.43 4.09 16.27
CA HIS A 35 -0.75 4.19 17.12
C HIS A 35 -1.63 5.40 16.75
N ILE A 36 -1.01 6.56 16.45
CA ILE A 36 -1.71 7.75 15.96
C ILE A 36 -2.45 7.45 14.66
N PHE A 37 -1.82 6.74 13.70
CA PHE A 37 -2.45 6.40 12.42
C PHE A 37 -3.63 5.43 12.50
N LYS A 38 -3.71 4.63 13.58
CA LYS A 38 -4.87 3.76 13.87
C LYS A 38 -6.08 4.55 14.34
N GLU A 39 -5.88 5.73 14.90
CA GLU A 39 -6.96 6.52 15.46
C GLU A 39 -7.67 7.27 14.33
N ASN A 40 -8.99 7.18 14.25
CA ASN A 40 -9.77 7.86 13.22
C ASN A 40 -10.05 9.32 13.63
N ARG A 41 -9.00 10.13 13.81
CA ARG A 41 -9.09 11.55 14.21
C ARG A 41 -8.69 12.47 13.05
N SER A 42 -9.29 13.66 12.98
CA SER A 42 -8.94 14.65 11.96
C SER A 42 -7.52 15.22 12.09
N SER A 43 -6.92 15.12 13.28
CA SER A 43 -5.57 15.66 13.57
C SER A 43 -4.43 14.66 13.40
N VAL A 44 -4.71 13.44 12.94
CA VAL A 44 -3.74 12.32 12.89
C VAL A 44 -2.42 12.69 12.22
N LEU A 45 -2.49 13.36 11.06
CA LEU A 45 -1.29 13.72 10.30
C LEU A 45 -0.46 14.79 11.01
N GLU A 46 -1.10 15.80 11.58
CA GLU A 46 -0.41 16.87 12.32
C GLU A 46 0.18 16.37 13.63
N ASP A 47 -0.51 15.47 14.32
CA ASP A 47 0.01 14.82 15.53
C ASP A 47 1.22 13.93 15.18
N ALA A 48 1.17 13.19 14.07
CA ALA A 48 2.28 12.36 13.62
C ALA A 48 3.51 13.20 13.23
N LYS A 49 3.34 14.32 12.51
CA LYS A 49 4.43 15.26 12.21
C LYS A 49 5.12 15.74 13.47
N LYS A 50 4.34 16.22 14.44
CA LYS A 50 4.87 16.68 15.72
C LYS A 50 5.60 15.59 16.50
N ALA A 51 5.14 14.33 16.43
CA ALA A 51 5.82 13.20 17.06
C ALA A 51 7.20 12.93 16.40
N ILE A 52 7.25 12.87 15.07
CA ILE A 52 8.48 12.59 14.31
C ILE A 52 9.52 13.71 14.45
N ALA A 53 9.06 14.98 14.49
CA ALA A 53 9.91 16.17 14.63
C ALA A 53 10.82 16.15 15.88
N VAL A 54 10.46 15.34 16.88
CA VAL A 54 11.22 15.18 18.13
C VAL A 54 12.61 14.64 17.85
N TYR A 55 12.73 13.65 16.96
CA TYR A 55 14.00 13.01 16.64
C TYR A 55 14.55 13.46 15.29
N ASN A 56 13.70 13.78 14.31
CA ASN A 56 14.15 14.32 13.03
C ASN A 56 13.08 15.17 12.31
N GLU A 57 13.29 16.49 12.25
CA GLU A 57 12.41 17.43 11.53
C GLU A 57 12.42 17.22 10.01
N SER A 58 13.53 16.71 9.43
CA SER A 58 13.60 16.49 7.98
C SER A 58 12.65 15.39 7.51
N LEU A 59 12.05 14.63 8.43
CA LEU A 59 11.12 13.55 8.15
C LEU A 59 9.64 13.96 8.27
N GLU A 60 9.33 15.23 8.57
CA GLU A 60 7.93 15.68 8.62
C GLU A 60 7.22 15.51 7.27
N GLY A 61 7.92 15.73 6.16
CA GLY A 61 7.39 15.49 4.81
C GLY A 61 7.12 14.01 4.52
N ASP A 62 7.80 13.10 5.22
CA ASP A 62 7.64 11.66 5.06
C ASP A 62 6.39 11.12 5.79
N VAL A 63 5.69 11.93 6.58
CA VAL A 63 4.48 11.51 7.31
C VAL A 63 3.39 11.03 6.35
N TYR A 64 3.20 11.69 5.21
CA TYR A 64 2.19 11.29 4.24
C TYR A 64 2.51 9.91 3.63
N PHE A 65 3.77 9.69 3.27
CA PHE A 65 4.25 8.40 2.78
C PHE A 65 4.08 7.31 3.85
N ARG A 66 4.45 7.59 5.10
CA ARG A 66 4.28 6.67 6.24
C ARG A 66 2.82 6.36 6.53
N TYR A 67 1.94 7.37 6.48
CA TYR A 67 0.51 7.22 6.68
C TYR A 67 -0.13 6.34 5.62
N LEU A 68 0.22 6.55 4.35
CA LEU A 68 -0.29 5.74 3.25
C LEU A 68 0.31 4.33 3.26
N THR A 69 1.59 4.18 3.60
CA THR A 69 2.21 2.86 3.81
C THR A 69 1.52 2.09 4.94
N PHE A 70 1.20 2.78 6.04
CA PHE A 70 0.41 2.22 7.12
C PHE A 70 -0.98 1.78 6.62
N ALA A 71 -1.67 2.63 5.86
CA ALA A 71 -2.97 2.33 5.28
C ALA A 71 -2.95 1.10 4.36
N VAL A 72 -1.94 1.01 3.50
CA VAL A 72 -1.68 -0.14 2.63
C VAL A 72 -1.54 -1.42 3.46
N ASN A 73 -0.71 -1.38 4.50
CA ASN A 73 -0.48 -2.53 5.38
C ASN A 73 -1.67 -2.92 6.25
N GLN A 74 -2.67 -2.06 6.38
CA GLN A 74 -3.93 -2.37 7.08
C GLN A 74 -5.08 -2.70 6.11
N ASN A 75 -4.86 -2.72 4.78
CA ASN A 75 -5.91 -2.84 3.78
C ASN A 75 -6.98 -1.72 3.88
N GLU A 76 -6.55 -0.49 4.17
CA GLU A 76 -7.42 0.69 4.30
C GLU A 76 -7.07 1.79 3.28
N ILE A 77 -6.27 1.46 2.27
CA ILE A 77 -5.69 2.44 1.35
C ILE A 77 -6.75 3.25 0.60
N ASN A 78 -7.83 2.62 0.14
CA ASN A 78 -8.87 3.28 -0.63
C ASN A 78 -9.53 4.43 0.14
N GLU A 79 -9.69 4.28 1.45
CA GLU A 79 -10.26 5.32 2.32
C GLU A 79 -9.27 6.45 2.61
N LYS A 80 -7.96 6.16 2.53
CA LYS A 80 -6.89 7.05 2.97
C LYS A 80 -6.17 7.77 1.82
N LEU A 81 -6.33 7.32 0.57
CA LEU A 81 -5.74 7.97 -0.63
C LEU A 81 -6.20 9.42 -0.83
N GLY A 82 -7.37 9.79 -0.30
CA GLY A 82 -7.87 11.17 -0.35
C GLY A 82 -6.89 12.20 0.22
N VAL A 83 -5.96 11.79 1.10
CA VAL A 83 -4.91 12.66 1.65
C VAL A 83 -4.01 13.28 0.57
N LEU A 84 -3.79 12.59 -0.56
CA LEU A 84 -2.99 13.11 -1.67
C LEU A 84 -3.60 14.38 -2.29
N SER A 85 -4.92 14.56 -2.15
CA SER A 85 -5.61 15.78 -2.61
C SER A 85 -5.50 16.94 -1.62
N THR A 86 -4.96 16.71 -0.42
CA THR A 86 -4.84 17.72 0.65
C THR A 86 -3.46 18.38 0.72
N ILE A 87 -2.51 17.90 -0.08
CA ILE A 87 -1.11 18.34 -0.06
C ILE A 87 -0.71 18.96 -1.41
N PRO A 88 0.37 19.75 -1.46
CA PRO A 88 0.86 20.34 -2.71
C PRO A 88 1.07 19.27 -3.78
N ILE A 89 0.66 19.55 -5.02
CA ILE A 89 0.71 18.59 -6.15
C ILE A 89 2.08 17.94 -6.29
N LYS A 90 3.17 18.72 -6.17
CA LYS A 90 4.54 18.19 -6.25
C LYS A 90 4.82 17.11 -5.20
N GLU A 91 4.41 17.36 -3.95
CA GLU A 91 4.57 16.41 -2.84
C GLU A 91 3.66 15.20 -3.02
N ALA A 92 2.44 15.41 -3.50
CA ALA A 92 1.50 14.33 -3.78
C ALA A 92 2.02 13.36 -4.85
N VAL A 93 2.53 13.90 -5.95
CA VAL A 93 3.14 13.11 -7.04
C VAL A 93 4.37 12.35 -6.55
N GLU A 94 5.26 13.00 -5.80
CA GLU A 94 6.43 12.34 -5.22
C GLU A 94 6.04 11.21 -4.25
N CYS A 95 5.06 11.48 -3.38
CA CYS A 95 4.53 10.49 -2.44
C CYS A 95 3.88 9.31 -3.19
N ALA A 96 3.12 9.57 -4.24
CA ALA A 96 2.49 8.53 -5.06
C ALA A 96 3.52 7.65 -5.77
N HIS A 97 4.59 8.24 -6.34
CA HIS A 97 5.69 7.47 -6.94
C HIS A 97 6.43 6.61 -5.90
N ARG A 98 6.75 7.17 -4.73
CA ARG A 98 7.39 6.43 -3.64
C ARG A 98 6.52 5.27 -3.17
N LEU A 99 5.21 5.51 -3.01
CA LEU A 99 4.26 4.49 -2.59
C LEU A 99 4.07 3.42 -3.66
N LEU A 100 4.00 3.78 -4.94
CA LEU A 100 3.93 2.83 -6.04
C LEU A 100 5.16 1.92 -6.09
N LYS A 101 6.35 2.47 -5.88
CA LYS A 101 7.58 1.67 -5.76
C LYS A 101 7.51 0.70 -4.58
N TYR A 102 7.06 1.17 -3.43
CA TYR A 102 6.85 0.33 -2.25
C TYR A 102 5.86 -0.79 -2.55
N THR A 103 4.70 -0.48 -3.13
CA THR A 103 3.68 -1.50 -3.44
C THR A 103 4.18 -2.53 -4.44
N THR A 104 4.94 -2.11 -5.45
CA THR A 104 5.51 -3.01 -6.46
C THR A 104 6.47 -4.00 -5.83
N LEU A 105 7.42 -3.52 -5.01
CA LEU A 105 8.42 -4.37 -4.36
C LEU A 105 7.75 -5.36 -3.39
N SER A 106 6.81 -4.88 -2.57
CA SER A 106 6.10 -5.73 -1.63
C SER A 106 5.19 -6.76 -2.32
N LEU A 107 4.64 -6.45 -3.50
CA LEU A 107 3.88 -7.40 -4.31
C LEU A 107 4.76 -8.53 -4.85
N GLU A 108 5.96 -8.21 -5.35
CA GLU A 108 6.89 -9.23 -5.85
C GLU A 108 7.25 -10.25 -4.76
N ASP A 109 7.48 -9.79 -3.54
CA ASP A 109 7.75 -10.66 -2.39
C ASP A 109 6.50 -11.46 -1.95
N SER A 110 5.33 -10.81 -1.91
CA SER A 110 4.11 -11.41 -1.35
C SER A 110 3.43 -12.41 -2.30
N LEU A 111 3.51 -12.20 -3.62
CA LEU A 111 2.93 -13.09 -4.61
C LEU A 111 3.60 -14.47 -4.63
N LEU A 112 4.84 -14.57 -4.13
CA LEU A 112 5.58 -15.82 -4.02
C LEU A 112 5.12 -16.71 -2.85
N ASP A 113 4.38 -16.16 -1.87
CA ASP A 113 4.06 -16.88 -0.62
C ASP A 113 2.58 -16.86 -0.24
N VAL A 114 1.68 -16.70 -1.22
CA VAL A 114 0.22 -16.69 -0.96
C VAL A 114 -0.24 -18.07 -0.46
N LYS A 115 -0.49 -18.20 0.85
CA LYS A 115 -0.88 -19.47 1.48
C LYS A 115 -2.29 -19.45 2.06
N ASN A 116 -2.73 -18.29 2.56
CA ASN A 116 -3.96 -18.18 3.31
C ASN A 116 -4.84 -17.00 2.82
N GLU A 117 -6.02 -16.84 3.41
CA GLU A 117 -6.97 -15.78 3.04
C GLU A 117 -6.46 -14.38 3.37
N TYR A 118 -5.69 -14.23 4.45
CA TYR A 118 -5.06 -12.97 4.81
C TYR A 118 -4.06 -12.54 3.73
N ASP A 119 -3.20 -13.44 3.24
CA ASP A 119 -2.22 -13.15 2.19
C ASP A 119 -2.92 -12.75 0.89
N ARG A 120 -4.01 -13.45 0.53
CA ARG A 120 -4.83 -13.14 -0.64
C ARG A 120 -5.43 -11.72 -0.55
N ASN A 121 -6.03 -11.41 0.59
CA ASN A 121 -6.60 -10.09 0.82
C ASN A 121 -5.52 -9.02 0.77
N TYR A 122 -4.36 -9.26 1.41
CA TYR A 122 -3.22 -8.35 1.37
C TYR A 122 -2.75 -8.07 -0.07
N VAL A 123 -2.47 -9.11 -0.87
CA VAL A 123 -2.09 -8.97 -2.29
C VAL A 123 -3.13 -8.19 -3.08
N LYS A 124 -4.42 -8.50 -2.89
CA LYS A 124 -5.50 -7.78 -3.56
C LYS A 124 -5.55 -6.29 -3.16
N SER A 125 -5.30 -6.00 -1.89
CA SER A 125 -5.22 -4.62 -1.36
C SER A 125 -4.10 -3.84 -2.06
N MET A 126 -2.93 -4.48 -2.17
CA MET A 126 -1.73 -3.94 -2.78
C MET A 126 -1.91 -3.68 -4.27
N LEU A 127 -2.53 -4.60 -5.00
CA LEU A 127 -2.85 -4.41 -6.42
C LEU A 127 -3.83 -3.26 -6.63
N ASN A 128 -4.88 -3.16 -5.81
CA ASN A 128 -5.82 -2.05 -5.89
C ASN A 128 -5.16 -0.70 -5.55
N ALA A 129 -4.32 -0.67 -4.51
CA ALA A 129 -3.51 0.51 -4.19
C ALA A 129 -2.66 0.95 -5.40
N GLY A 130 -1.94 -0.01 -5.99
CA GLY A 130 -1.10 0.22 -7.16
C GLY A 130 -1.87 0.78 -8.35
N ILE A 131 -3.04 0.19 -8.66
CA ILE A 131 -3.92 0.68 -9.73
C ILE A 131 -4.36 2.11 -9.46
N HIS A 132 -4.86 2.40 -8.26
CA HIS A 132 -5.31 3.75 -7.91
C HIS A 132 -4.16 4.77 -7.97
N LEU A 133 -2.95 4.39 -7.57
CA LEU A 133 -1.78 5.28 -7.66
C LEU A 133 -1.38 5.55 -9.10
N LEU A 134 -1.39 4.53 -9.96
CA LEU A 134 -1.10 4.67 -11.40
C LEU A 134 -2.15 5.56 -12.09
N GLU A 135 -3.43 5.35 -11.78
CA GLU A 135 -4.53 6.18 -12.29
C GLU A 135 -4.43 7.62 -11.78
N TYR A 136 -4.10 7.81 -10.51
CA TYR A 136 -3.85 9.15 -9.93
C TYR A 136 -2.71 9.86 -10.64
N LEU A 137 -1.57 9.18 -10.85
CA LEU A 137 -0.41 9.73 -11.53
C LEU A 137 -0.71 10.08 -13.00
N GLU A 138 -1.54 9.27 -13.68
CA GLU A 138 -1.99 9.55 -15.06
C GLU A 138 -2.85 10.82 -15.11
N VAL A 139 -3.78 11.00 -14.16
CA VAL A 139 -4.60 12.22 -14.05
C VAL A 139 -3.73 13.46 -13.78
N MET A 140 -2.64 13.30 -13.05
CA MET A 140 -1.70 14.39 -12.73
C MET A 140 -0.68 14.67 -13.84
N ASP A 141 -0.84 14.06 -15.02
CA ASP A 141 0.10 14.16 -16.15
C ASP A 141 1.55 13.80 -15.77
N SER A 142 1.69 12.89 -14.81
CA SER A 142 2.98 12.36 -14.39
C SER A 142 3.36 11.15 -15.24
N PRO A 143 4.66 10.87 -15.49
CA PRO A 143 5.06 9.67 -16.21
C PRO A 143 4.55 8.40 -15.51
N VAL A 144 3.78 7.58 -16.23
CA VAL A 144 3.19 6.33 -15.74
C VAL A 144 3.56 5.19 -16.69
N ASP A 145 3.96 4.05 -16.12
CA ASP A 145 4.08 2.81 -16.88
C ASP A 145 2.69 2.18 -17.09
N LYS A 146 2.13 2.39 -18.29
CA LYS A 146 0.83 1.81 -18.66
C LYS A 146 0.85 0.29 -18.67
N THR A 147 2.00 -0.31 -18.97
CA THR A 147 2.17 -1.78 -18.95
C THR A 147 1.94 -2.30 -17.55
N LEU A 148 2.53 -1.64 -16.54
CA LEU A 148 2.35 -2.00 -15.14
C LEU A 148 0.87 -1.88 -14.70
N LEU A 149 0.16 -0.84 -15.16
CA LEU A 149 -1.27 -0.68 -14.89
C LEU A 149 -2.09 -1.84 -15.47
N TYR A 150 -1.84 -2.23 -16.72
CA TYR A 150 -2.49 -3.38 -17.32
C TYR A 150 -2.16 -4.68 -16.59
N SER A 151 -0.89 -4.87 -16.22
CA SER A 151 -0.44 -6.02 -15.44
C SER A 151 -1.17 -6.14 -14.10
N TYR A 152 -1.30 -5.06 -13.33
CA TYR A 152 -2.05 -5.09 -12.07
C TYR A 152 -3.53 -5.40 -12.27
N LYS A 153 -4.17 -4.80 -13.28
CA LYS A 153 -5.58 -5.09 -13.61
C LYS A 153 -5.76 -6.55 -14.01
N CYS A 154 -4.83 -7.11 -14.79
CA CYS A 154 -4.82 -8.52 -15.17
C CYS A 154 -4.71 -9.44 -13.93
N LEU A 155 -3.76 -9.15 -13.02
CA LEU A 155 -3.57 -9.94 -11.79
C LEU A 155 -4.83 -9.96 -10.92
N ILE A 156 -5.50 -8.83 -10.73
CA ILE A 156 -6.77 -8.81 -9.98
C ILE A 156 -7.82 -9.69 -10.65
N LYS A 157 -7.94 -9.62 -11.98
CA LYS A 157 -8.91 -10.44 -12.72
C LYS A 157 -8.62 -11.92 -12.63
N LEU A 158 -7.36 -12.31 -12.74
CA LEU A 158 -6.93 -13.70 -12.55
C LEU A 158 -7.28 -14.22 -11.15
N GLN A 159 -7.10 -13.39 -10.12
CA GLN A 159 -7.44 -13.75 -8.74
C GLN A 159 -8.95 -13.85 -8.52
N ASP A 160 -9.72 -12.87 -8.98
CA ASP A 160 -11.16 -12.77 -8.70
C ASP A 160 -12.00 -13.75 -9.52
N GLU A 161 -11.66 -13.97 -10.79
CA GLU A 161 -12.46 -14.79 -11.71
C GLU A 161 -11.98 -16.25 -11.77
N PHE A 162 -10.68 -16.48 -11.58
CA PHE A 162 -10.06 -17.79 -11.79
C PHE A 162 -9.36 -18.35 -10.55
N GLY A 163 -9.19 -17.57 -9.48
CA GLY A 163 -8.43 -17.98 -8.30
C GLY A 163 -6.93 -18.22 -8.59
N ILE A 164 -6.40 -17.63 -9.66
CA ILE A 164 -5.01 -17.78 -10.09
C ILE A 164 -4.17 -16.66 -9.50
N TYR A 165 -3.06 -17.05 -8.86
CA TYR A 165 -2.08 -16.13 -8.29
C TYR A 165 -0.80 -16.25 -9.12
N ALA A 166 -0.40 -15.14 -9.74
CA ALA A 166 0.78 -15.04 -10.58
C ALA A 166 1.56 -13.79 -10.19
N THR A 167 2.87 -13.84 -10.37
CA THR A 167 3.79 -12.71 -10.22
C THR A 167 3.76 -11.81 -11.45
N LEU A 168 4.25 -10.57 -11.30
CA LEU A 168 4.45 -9.66 -12.44
C LEU A 168 5.37 -10.26 -13.52
N LYS A 169 6.36 -11.03 -13.12
CA LYS A 169 7.30 -11.68 -14.02
C LYS A 169 6.63 -12.77 -14.86
N GLU A 170 5.75 -13.57 -14.24
CA GLU A 170 5.02 -14.63 -14.93
C GLU A 170 4.05 -14.05 -15.96
N ILE A 171 3.26 -13.05 -15.61
CA ILE A 171 2.32 -12.44 -16.57
C ILE A 171 3.00 -11.59 -17.66
N SER A 172 4.29 -11.27 -17.49
CA SER A 172 5.10 -10.66 -18.54
C SER A 172 5.72 -11.69 -19.48
N SER A 173 5.62 -12.99 -19.17
CA SER A 173 6.13 -14.09 -19.99
C SER A 173 5.06 -14.56 -20.97
N GLU A 174 5.34 -14.45 -22.27
CA GLU A 174 4.46 -14.96 -23.33
C GLU A 174 4.22 -16.47 -23.21
N GLU A 175 5.26 -17.23 -22.83
CA GLU A 175 5.17 -18.68 -22.61
C GLU A 175 4.15 -19.02 -21.51
N TYR A 176 4.25 -18.35 -20.36
CA TYR A 176 3.32 -18.54 -19.25
C TYR A 176 1.89 -18.15 -19.63
N CYS A 177 1.71 -17.01 -20.31
CA CYS A 177 0.40 -16.57 -20.77
C CYS A 177 -0.23 -17.57 -21.75
N ASN A 178 0.55 -18.11 -22.67
CA ASN A 178 0.07 -19.12 -23.63
C ASN A 178 -0.35 -20.41 -22.91
N GLU A 179 0.47 -20.91 -21.98
CA GLU A 179 0.13 -22.10 -21.17
C GLU A 179 -1.16 -21.90 -20.37
N LEU A 180 -1.34 -20.71 -19.78
CA LEU A 180 -2.53 -20.38 -19.00
C LEU A 180 -3.79 -20.33 -19.88
N ILE A 181 -3.68 -19.76 -21.09
CA ILE A 181 -4.78 -19.73 -22.07
C ILE A 181 -5.09 -21.13 -22.57
N GLU A 182 -4.09 -21.92 -22.95
CA GLU A 182 -4.26 -23.30 -23.43
C GLU A 182 -4.95 -24.17 -22.38
N SER A 183 -4.51 -24.09 -21.13
CA SER A 183 -5.13 -24.77 -19.99
C SER A 183 -6.60 -24.36 -19.81
N ALA A 184 -6.90 -23.06 -19.88
CA ALA A 184 -8.28 -22.56 -19.78
C ALA A 184 -9.17 -23.04 -20.93
N VAL A 185 -8.66 -23.05 -22.17
CA VAL A 185 -9.38 -23.55 -23.35
C VAL A 185 -9.64 -25.05 -23.22
N CYS A 186 -8.64 -25.84 -22.83
CA CYS A 186 -8.79 -27.28 -22.64
C CYS A 186 -9.84 -27.58 -21.56
N ALA A 187 -9.77 -26.92 -20.41
CA ALA A 187 -10.75 -27.08 -19.34
C ALA A 187 -12.18 -26.69 -19.77
N PHE A 188 -12.32 -25.67 -20.62
CA PHE A 188 -13.61 -25.28 -21.19
C PHE A 188 -14.16 -26.35 -22.14
N LEU A 189 -13.32 -26.87 -23.05
CA LEU A 189 -13.69 -27.93 -23.99
C LEU A 189 -14.09 -29.23 -23.27
N ASP A 190 -13.35 -29.61 -22.23
CA ASP A 190 -13.65 -30.81 -21.42
C ASP A 190 -15.01 -30.69 -20.70
N LYS A 191 -15.32 -29.49 -20.18
CA LYS A 191 -16.63 -29.20 -19.55
C LYS A 191 -17.78 -29.21 -20.55
N GLN A 192 -17.55 -28.75 -21.78
CA GLN A 192 -18.55 -28.78 -22.86
C GLN A 192 -18.79 -30.20 -23.38
N HIS A 193 -17.75 -31.06 -23.37
CA HIS A 193 -17.83 -32.38 -23.98
C HIS A 193 -18.11 -33.54 -23.04
N GLY A 194 -18.10 -33.36 -21.70
CA GLY A 194 -18.46 -34.42 -20.76
C GLY A 194 -17.82 -35.76 -21.14
N PHE A 195 -16.50 -35.75 -21.33
CA PHE A 195 -15.74 -36.91 -21.79
C PHE A 195 -15.84 -38.02 -20.74
N LYS A 196 -16.89 -38.84 -20.85
CA LYS A 196 -16.95 -40.17 -20.27
C LYS A 196 -15.77 -40.94 -20.85
N ARG A 197 -14.72 -41.14 -20.06
CA ARG A 197 -13.89 -42.33 -20.22
C ARG A 197 -14.72 -43.55 -19.82
#